data_AF-A0A1I1CGJ7-F1
#
_entry.id   AF-A0A1I1CGJ7-F1
#
_cell.length_a   1.000
_cell.length_b   1.000
_cell.length_c   1.000
_cell.angle_alpha   90.00
_cell.angle_beta   90.00
_cell.angle_gamma   90.00
#
_symmetry.space_group_name_H-M   'P 1'
#
loop_
_entity.id
_entity.type
_entity.pdbx_description
1 polymer ?
#
loop_
_entity_poly.entity_id
_entity_poly.type
_entity_poly.pdbx_seq_one_letter_code
_entity_poly.pdbx_strand_id
1 'polypeptide(L)'
;MKPEQAQTSMRAKLDEELEELRFLKGAEVLNRTHPRSLPAKLRALWNYEIELPLIPVGASFAVLLVILFAAQFEEHTDQGDLAGDTPRADRQLVEAGGNTYWKDDYEKAVKSVEVKDQS
;
A
#
# COMPACT_ATOMS: atom_id res chain seq x y z
N MET A 1 -55.25 30.69 36.30
CA MET A 1 -55.19 29.94 35.03
C MET A 1 -54.16 28.82 35.19
N LYS A 2 -54.53 27.56 34.91
CA LYS A 2 -53.64 26.40 35.12
C LYS A 2 -52.51 26.41 34.06
N PRO A 3 -51.24 26.17 34.46
CA PRO A 3 -50.08 26.24 33.56
C PRO A 3 -50.14 25.23 32.41
N GLU A 4 -50.93 24.17 32.55
CA GLU A 4 -51.11 23.14 31.51
C GLU A 4 -51.87 23.66 30.28
N GLN A 5 -52.82 24.59 30.46
CA GLN A 5 -53.60 25.13 29.34
C GLN A 5 -52.85 26.17 28.51
N ALA A 6 -51.87 26.84 29.13
CA ALA A 6 -50.97 27.74 28.42
C ALA A 6 -50.02 26.96 27.49
N GLN A 7 -49.56 25.78 27.92
CA GLN A 7 -48.68 24.94 27.10
C GLN A 7 -49.38 24.34 25.88
N THR A 8 -50.64 23.91 26.03
CA THR A 8 -51.39 23.31 24.91
C THR A 8 -51.75 24.35 23.85
N SER A 9 -52.18 25.54 24.26
CA SER A 9 -52.49 26.64 23.33
C SER A 9 -51.25 27.17 22.63
N MET A 10 -50.12 27.26 23.34
CA MET A 10 -48.85 27.68 22.75
C MET A 10 -48.31 26.63 21.75
N ARG A 11 -48.43 25.32 22.06
CA ARG A 11 -48.08 24.26 21.11
C ARG A 11 -48.92 24.29 19.83
N ALA A 12 -50.24 24.43 19.96
CA ALA A 12 -51.12 24.47 18.79
C ALA A 12 -50.77 25.64 17.85
N LYS A 13 -50.45 26.79 18.42
CA LYS A 13 -50.05 27.97 17.65
C LYS A 13 -48.68 27.82 16.98
N LEU A 14 -47.72 27.18 17.66
CA LEU A 14 -46.43 26.84 17.07
C LEU A 14 -46.55 25.82 15.94
N ASP A 15 -47.41 24.81 16.10
CA ASP A 15 -47.63 23.80 15.06
C ASP A 15 -48.25 24.43 13.80
N GLU A 16 -49.19 25.39 13.95
CA GLU A 16 -49.77 26.17 12.85
C GLU A 16 -48.72 27.08 12.17
N GLU A 17 -47.88 27.77 12.94
CA GLU A 17 -46.80 28.63 12.41
C GLU A 17 -45.67 27.82 11.72
N LEU A 18 -45.46 26.56 12.13
CA LEU A 18 -44.42 25.68 11.60
C LEU A 18 -44.92 24.70 10.53
N GLU A 19 -46.23 24.62 10.30
CA GLU A 19 -46.84 23.73 9.29
C GLU A 19 -46.30 24.04 7.87
N GLU A 20 -46.04 25.32 7.59
CA GLU A 20 -45.47 25.79 6.33
C GLU A 20 -43.95 25.52 6.22
N LEU A 21 -43.26 25.36 7.36
CA LEU A 21 -41.83 25.10 7.46
C LEU A 21 -41.55 23.59 7.48
N ARG A 22 -41.62 22.97 6.30
CA ARG A 22 -41.21 21.58 6.13
C ARG A 22 -39.68 21.45 6.14
N PHE A 23 -39.12 21.01 7.25
CA PHE A 23 -37.68 20.69 7.36
C PHE A 23 -37.32 19.42 6.57
N LEU A 24 -37.06 19.59 5.27
CA LEU A 24 -36.74 18.49 4.34
C LEU A 24 -35.36 17.84 4.62
N LYS A 25 -34.44 18.55 5.27
CA LYS A 25 -33.06 18.12 5.49
C LYS A 25 -32.75 17.62 6.90
N GLY A 26 -33.76 17.38 7.74
CA GLY A 26 -33.53 16.89 9.11
C GLY A 26 -32.72 15.60 9.16
N ALA A 27 -33.01 14.66 8.25
CA ALA A 27 -32.25 13.42 8.14
C ALA A 27 -30.79 13.64 7.69
N GLU A 28 -30.54 14.64 6.85
CA GLU A 28 -29.21 15.00 6.35
C GLU A 28 -28.35 15.65 7.45
N VAL A 29 -28.94 16.57 8.23
CA VAL A 29 -28.27 17.19 9.38
C VAL A 29 -27.98 16.15 10.46
N LEU A 30 -28.91 15.24 10.72
CA LEU A 30 -28.74 14.18 11.70
C LEU A 30 -27.65 13.18 11.30
N ASN A 31 -27.58 12.80 10.02
CA ASN A 31 -26.50 11.97 9.48
C ASN A 31 -25.13 12.67 9.56
N ARG A 32 -25.08 13.99 9.41
CA ARG A 32 -23.85 14.79 9.53
C ARG A 32 -23.36 14.91 10.97
N THR A 33 -24.26 14.99 11.95
CA THR A 33 -23.92 15.25 13.35
C THR A 33 -23.84 14.00 14.22
N HIS A 34 -24.54 12.92 13.86
CA HIS A 34 -24.53 11.64 14.57
C HIS A 34 -24.60 10.47 13.57
N PRO A 35 -23.47 10.08 12.94
CA PRO A 35 -23.44 8.92 12.06
C PRO A 35 -23.75 7.64 12.85
N ARG A 36 -24.88 7.00 12.52
CA ARG A 36 -25.43 5.83 13.24
C ARG A 36 -24.75 4.51 12.91
N SER A 37 -23.95 4.42 11.85
CA SER A 37 -23.33 3.18 11.39
C SER A 37 -21.81 3.24 11.43
N LEU A 38 -21.17 2.13 11.82
CA LEU A 38 -19.71 1.96 11.77
C LEU A 38 -19.12 2.33 10.39
N PRO A 39 -19.68 1.92 9.24
CA PRO A 39 -19.18 2.37 7.94
C PRO A 39 -19.33 3.88 7.73
N ALA A 40 -20.37 4.52 8.27
CA ALA A 40 -20.52 5.98 8.19
C ALA A 40 -19.53 6.73 9.10
N LYS A 41 -19.13 6.16 10.25
CA LYS A 41 -18.05 6.71 11.09
C LYS A 41 -16.70 6.64 10.39
N LEU A 42 -16.40 5.51 9.73
CA LEU A 42 -15.19 5.37 8.92
C LEU A 42 -15.19 6.37 7.75
N ARG A 43 -16.32 6.54 7.05
CA ARG A 43 -16.47 7.57 6.00
C ARG A 43 -16.49 9.02 6.51
N ALA A 44 -16.79 9.25 7.79
CA ALA A 44 -16.69 10.58 8.39
C ALA A 44 -15.24 10.91 8.80
N LEU A 45 -14.48 9.88 9.21
CA LEU A 45 -13.05 9.98 9.52
C LEU A 45 -12.20 10.08 8.24
N TRP A 46 -12.57 9.32 7.22
CA TRP A 46 -12.01 9.45 5.90
C TRP A 46 -12.66 10.68 5.25
N ASN A 47 -11.97 11.82 5.30
CA ASN A 47 -12.46 13.08 4.76
C ASN A 47 -13.10 12.85 3.37
N TYR A 48 -14.34 13.31 3.19
CA TYR A 48 -15.16 13.07 1.99
C TYR A 48 -14.53 13.64 0.70
N GLU A 49 -13.46 14.42 0.83
CA GLU A 49 -12.68 15.03 -0.26
C GLU A 49 -11.53 14.15 -0.78
N ILE A 50 -11.21 13.04 -0.12
CA ILE A 50 -10.22 12.11 -0.65
C ILE A 50 -10.93 11.17 -1.64
N GLU A 51 -11.21 11.68 -2.83
CA GLU A 51 -11.58 10.88 -4.01
C GLU A 51 -10.36 10.07 -4.44
N LEU A 52 -10.05 9.00 -3.70
CA LEU A 52 -9.05 8.03 -4.14
C LEU A 52 -9.54 7.42 -5.45
N PRO A 53 -8.87 7.68 -6.59
CA PRO A 53 -9.32 7.13 -7.85
C PRO A 53 -9.15 5.61 -7.75
N LEU A 54 -10.25 4.88 -7.93
CA LEU A 54 -10.33 3.45 -7.62
C LEU A 54 -9.33 2.63 -8.46
N ILE A 55 -9.10 3.07 -9.70
CA ILE A 55 -8.20 2.42 -10.65
C ILE A 55 -6.74 2.46 -10.19
N PRO A 56 -6.11 3.64 -9.92
CA PRO A 56 -4.72 3.69 -9.46
C PRO A 56 -4.51 3.08 -8.08
N VAL A 57 -5.49 3.18 -7.16
CA VAL A 57 -5.39 2.53 -5.84
C VAL A 57 -5.49 1.01 -5.97
N GLY A 58 -6.42 0.51 -6.78
CA GLY A 58 -6.54 -0.92 -7.05
C GLY A 58 -5.29 -1.49 -7.75
N ALA A 59 -4.74 -0.75 -8.73
CA ALA A 59 -3.53 -1.16 -9.43
C ALA A 59 -2.31 -1.22 -8.51
N SER A 60 -2.11 -0.20 -7.66
CA SER A 60 -1.01 -0.21 -6.69
C SER A 60 -1.15 -1.34 -5.66
N PHE A 61 -2.38 -1.63 -5.21
CA PHE A 61 -2.63 -2.78 -4.34
C PHE A 61 -2.36 -4.13 -5.04
N ALA A 62 -2.77 -4.27 -6.30
CA ALA A 62 -2.51 -5.48 -7.09
C ALA A 62 -1.01 -5.73 -7.28
N VAL A 63 -0.25 -4.68 -7.61
CA VAL A 63 1.21 -4.76 -7.73
C VAL A 63 1.85 -5.15 -6.41
N LEU A 64 1.43 -4.57 -5.29
CA LEU A 64 1.89 -4.94 -3.95
C LEU A 64 1.63 -6.41 -3.64
N LEU A 65 0.44 -6.90 -3.95
CA LEU A 65 0.08 -8.31 -3.75
C LEU A 65 0.92 -9.23 -4.63
N VAL A 66 1.18 -8.86 -5.89
CA VAL A 66 2.04 -9.63 -6.80
C VAL A 66 3.46 -9.71 -6.26
N ILE A 67 4.03 -8.60 -5.78
CA ILE A 67 5.37 -8.59 -5.17
C ILE A 67 5.40 -9.47 -3.92
N LEU A 68 4.40 -9.35 -3.05
CA LEU A 68 4.33 -10.14 -1.82
C LEU A 68 4.22 -11.64 -2.11
N PHE A 69 3.46 -12.01 -3.14
CA PHE A 69 3.34 -13.40 -3.59
C PHE A 69 4.64 -13.88 -4.25
N ALA A 70 5.22 -13.09 -5.15
CA ALA A 70 6.45 -13.44 -5.85
C ALA A 70 7.62 -13.64 -4.87
N ALA A 71 7.76 -12.78 -3.86
CA ALA A 71 8.78 -12.90 -2.82
C ALA A 71 8.64 -14.21 -1.99
N GLN A 72 7.41 -14.70 -1.80
CA GLN A 72 7.18 -16.00 -1.14
C GLN A 72 7.53 -17.19 -2.04
N PHE A 73 7.52 -17.02 -3.37
CA PHE A 73 7.96 -18.05 -4.32
C PHE A 73 9.47 -18.03 -4.59
N GLU A 74 10.13 -16.88 -4.43
CA GLU A 74 11.57 -16.73 -4.63
C GLU A 74 12.38 -17.53 -3.60
N GLU A 75 11.89 -17.69 -2.37
CA GLU A 75 12.52 -18.52 -1.33
C GLU A 75 12.53 -20.03 -1.68
N HIS A 76 11.84 -20.47 -2.73
CA HIS A 76 11.82 -21.87 -3.19
C HIS A 76 12.37 -22.07 -4.61
N THR A 77 12.85 -21.00 -5.26
CA THR A 77 13.27 -21.06 -6.67
C THR A 77 14.70 -20.55 -6.91
N ASP A 78 15.59 -20.65 -5.91
CA ASP A 78 17.04 -20.58 -6.13
C ASP A 78 17.61 -21.95 -6.58
N GLN A 79 16.98 -22.53 -7.60
CA GLN A 79 17.57 -23.63 -8.36
C GLN A 79 17.24 -23.45 -9.85
N GLY A 80 18.12 -22.70 -10.54
CA GLY A 80 18.31 -22.81 -11.98
C GLY A 80 17.93 -21.58 -12.80
N ASP A 81 18.87 -20.63 -12.93
CA ASP A 81 19.47 -20.27 -14.22
C ASP A 81 20.27 -18.96 -14.12
N LEU A 82 21.38 -19.01 -13.37
CA LEU A 82 22.53 -18.16 -13.64
C LEU A 82 23.72 -19.10 -13.87
N ALA A 83 24.00 -19.31 -15.15
CA ALA A 83 25.22 -19.97 -15.57
C ALA A 83 26.43 -19.18 -15.03
N GLY A 84 27.08 -19.74 -14.01
CA GLY A 84 28.44 -19.42 -13.62
C GLY A 84 28.60 -18.34 -12.57
N ASP A 85 28.25 -18.63 -11.33
CA ASP A 85 29.24 -18.60 -10.24
C ASP A 85 28.61 -19.09 -8.94
N THR A 86 29.13 -20.18 -8.38
CA THR A 86 28.90 -20.47 -6.98
C THR A 86 29.48 -19.32 -6.15
N PRO A 87 28.84 -18.86 -5.05
CA PRO A 87 29.48 -17.95 -4.12
C PRO A 87 30.61 -18.74 -3.43
N ARG A 88 31.78 -18.75 -4.06
CA ARG A 88 32.96 -19.45 -3.56
C ARG A 88 33.50 -18.60 -2.41
N ALA A 89 33.04 -18.92 -1.20
CA ALA A 89 33.31 -18.19 0.04
C ALA A 89 34.81 -17.99 0.35
N ASP A 90 35.70 -18.67 -0.38
CA ASP A 90 37.16 -18.66 -0.19
C ASP A 90 37.94 -18.07 -1.40
N ARG A 91 37.36 -17.15 -2.17
CA ARG A 91 38.12 -16.47 -3.23
C ARG A 91 39.23 -15.60 -2.64
N GLN A 92 40.47 -15.88 -3.06
CA GLN A 92 41.65 -15.10 -2.68
C GLN A 92 42.00 -14.10 -3.79
N LEU A 93 42.36 -12.88 -3.38
CA LEU A 93 42.90 -11.85 -4.27
C LEU A 93 44.42 -11.99 -4.37
N VAL A 94 44.96 -11.79 -5.55
CA VAL A 94 46.41 -11.83 -5.84
C VAL A 94 46.80 -10.57 -6.61
N GLU A 95 47.93 -9.98 -6.24
CA GLU A 95 48.50 -8.83 -6.94
C GLU A 95 49.55 -9.31 -7.96
N ALA A 96 49.38 -8.93 -9.23
CA ALA A 96 50.31 -9.24 -10.31
C ALA A 96 50.48 -8.01 -11.21
N GLY A 97 51.72 -7.61 -11.47
CA GLY A 97 52.01 -6.47 -12.35
C GLY A 97 51.43 -5.13 -11.87
N GLY A 98 51.26 -4.95 -10.57
CA GLY A 98 50.69 -3.73 -9.96
C GLY A 98 49.17 -3.60 -10.07
N ASN A 99 48.47 -4.68 -10.47
CA ASN A 99 47.00 -4.74 -10.45
C ASN A 99 46.52 -5.98 -9.68
N THR A 100 45.33 -5.86 -9.08
CA THR A 100 44.77 -6.91 -8.22
C THR A 100 43.75 -7.74 -9.01
N TYR A 101 43.94 -9.06 -9.01
CA TYR A 101 43.10 -10.01 -9.72
C TYR A 101 42.56 -11.08 -8.77
N TRP A 102 41.46 -11.72 -9.15
CA TRP A 102 41.02 -12.96 -8.51
C TRP A 102 41.97 -14.10 -8.89
N LYS A 103 42.41 -14.87 -7.90
CA LYS A 103 43.42 -15.92 -8.07
C LYS A 103 43.03 -16.96 -9.13
N ASP A 104 41.79 -17.39 -9.12
CA ASP A 104 41.23 -18.38 -10.04
C ASP A 104 41.23 -17.90 -11.49
N ASP A 105 40.85 -16.63 -11.69
CA ASP A 105 40.88 -16.02 -13.03
C ASP A 105 42.31 -15.82 -13.54
N TYR A 106 43.22 -15.40 -12.68
CA TYR A 106 44.63 -15.23 -13.04
C TYR A 106 45.29 -16.56 -13.45
N GLU A 107 45.12 -17.61 -12.64
CA GLU A 107 45.67 -18.94 -12.94
C GLU A 107 45.10 -19.52 -14.24
N LYS A 108 43.81 -19.29 -14.52
CA LYS A 108 43.17 -19.73 -15.77
C LYS A 108 43.74 -18.98 -16.98
N ALA A 109 43.93 -17.66 -16.86
CA ALA A 109 44.52 -16.86 -17.91
C ALA A 109 45.95 -17.30 -18.22
N VAL A 110 46.80 -17.50 -17.21
CA VAL A 110 48.18 -17.97 -17.38
C VAL A 110 48.22 -19.33 -18.09
N LYS A 111 47.44 -20.31 -17.64
CA LYS A 111 47.36 -21.64 -18.27
C LYS A 111 46.93 -21.56 -19.73
N SER A 112 45.97 -20.69 -20.05
CA SER A 112 45.51 -20.52 -21.44
C SER A 112 46.57 -19.91 -22.36
N VAL A 113 47.45 -19.06 -21.83
CA VAL A 113 48.57 -18.48 -22.58
C VAL A 113 49.66 -19.52 -22.79
N GLU A 114 50.01 -20.31 -21.78
CA GLU A 114 50.99 -21.40 -21.91
C GLU A 114 50.59 -22.45 -22.95
N VAL A 115 49.30 -22.82 -23.00
CA VAL A 115 48.78 -23.77 -24.00
C VAL A 115 48.85 -23.20 -25.43
N LYS A 116 48.73 -21.87 -25.58
CA LYS A 116 48.80 -21.21 -26.89
C LYS A 116 50.23 -21.09 -27.42
N ASP A 117 51.22 -21.07 -26.54
CA ASP A 117 52.63 -20.95 -26.90
C ASP A 117 53.30 -22.32 -27.18
N GLN A 118 52.61 -23.43 -26.89
CA GLN A 118 53.05 -24.80 -27.17
C GLN A 118 52.41 -25.41 -28.44
N SER A 119 51.68 -24.63 -29.24
CA SER A 119 51.04 -25.09 -30.49
C SER A 119 51.58 -24.43 -31.75
#